data_AF-A0A970LZ12-F1
#
_entry.id   AF-A0A970LZ12-F1
#
_cell.length_a   1.000
_cell.length_b   1.000
_cell.length_c   1.000
_cell.angle_alpha   90.00
_cell.angle_beta   90.00
_cell.angle_gamma   90.00
#
_symmetry.space_group_name_H-M   'P 1'
#
loop_
_entity.id
_entity.type
_entity.pdbx_description
1 polymer ?
#
loop_
_entity_poly.entity_id
_entity_poly.type
_entity_poly.pdbx_seq_one_letter_code
_entity_poly.pdbx_strand_id
1 'polypeptide(L)' 'TNDPHIAPTVAQIKYLNDHRPNPKMCLLAEGHASKNQYMKLNPIVFQKVDESMRGADDFVKAWQQLAKQTKACVLNARK' A
#
# COMPACT_ATOMS: atom_id res chain seq x y z
N THR A 1 0.54 -13.06 12.58
CA THR A 1 1.98 -12.85 12.78
C THR A 1 2.21 -11.38 13.02
N ASN A 2 3.17 -11.03 13.88
CA ASN A 2 3.57 -9.64 14.12
C ASN A 2 4.76 -9.24 13.22
N ASP A 3 5.25 -10.18 12.42
CA ASP A 3 6.35 -9.97 11.47
C ASP A 3 5.79 -9.39 10.15
N PRO A 4 6.16 -8.16 9.75
CA PRO A 4 5.70 -7.53 8.52
C PRO A 4 6.27 -8.16 7.24
N HIS A 5 7.30 -9.01 7.35
CA HIS A 5 7.85 -9.76 6.21
C HIS A 5 7.08 -11.04 5.90
N ILE A 6 6.19 -11.48 6.79
CA ILE A 6 5.35 -12.66 6.58
C ILE A 6 4.01 -12.22 5.98
N ALA A 7 3.57 -12.93 4.94
CA ALA A 7 2.28 -12.70 4.32
C ALA A 7 1.13 -12.74 5.36
N PRO A 8 0.11 -11.86 5.25
CA PRO A 8 -1.03 -11.86 6.14
C PRO A 8 -1.82 -13.15 5.99
N THR A 9 -2.33 -13.66 7.10
CA THR A 9 -3.18 -14.84 7.12
C THR A 9 -4.54 -14.55 6.50
N VAL A 10 -5.27 -15.61 6.14
CA VAL A 10 -6.65 -15.49 5.62
C VAL A 10 -7.55 -14.77 6.63
N ALA A 11 -7.38 -15.03 7.93
CA ALA A 11 -8.14 -14.34 8.98
C ALA A 11 -7.85 -12.83 9.03
N GLN A 12 -6.60 -12.42 8.85
CA GLN A 12 -6.21 -11.01 8.79
C GLN A 12 -6.79 -10.33 7.54
N ILE A 13 -6.74 -11.00 6.38
CA ILE A 13 -7.34 -10.51 5.13
C ILE A 13 -8.86 -10.34 5.28
N LYS A 14 -9.54 -11.34 5.87
CA LYS A 14 -10.98 -11.27 6.14
C LYS A 14 -11.30 -10.09 7.06
N TYR A 15 -10.58 -9.96 8.16
CA TYR A 15 -10.75 -8.84 9.10
C TYR A 15 -10.63 -7.48 8.38
N LEU A 16 -9.62 -7.30 7.53
CA LEU A 16 -9.45 -6.09 6.74
C LEU A 16 -10.59 -5.84 5.75
N ASN A 17 -11.08 -6.88 5.07
CA ASN A 17 -12.22 -6.74 4.17
C ASN A 17 -13.51 -6.33 4.90
N ASP A 18 -13.71 -6.86 6.11
CA ASP A 18 -14.92 -6.64 6.92
C ASP A 18 -14.90 -5.28 7.64
N HIS A 19 -13.72 -4.77 8.05
CA HIS A 19 -13.59 -3.60 8.94
C HIS A 19 -12.96 -2.37 8.28
N ARG A 20 -12.51 -2.46 7.03
CA ARG A 20 -11.94 -1.29 6.34
C ARG A 20 -12.99 -0.18 6.19
N PRO A 21 -12.59 1.09 6.35
CA PRO A 21 -13.52 2.22 6.26
C PRO A 21 -14.27 2.32 4.92
N ASN A 22 -13.63 1.88 3.82
CA ASN A 22 -14.26 1.85 2.51
C ASN A 22 -13.94 0.53 1.80
N PRO A 23 -14.86 -0.01 0.96
CA PRO A 23 -14.61 -1.18 0.15
C PRO A 23 -13.47 -1.00 -0.85
N LYS A 24 -13.23 0.23 -1.33
CA LYS A 24 -12.12 0.58 -2.22
C LYS A 24 -11.13 1.47 -1.46
N MET A 25 -9.92 0.96 -1.25
CA MET A 25 -8.87 1.66 -0.50
C MET A 25 -7.58 1.73 -1.30
N CYS A 26 -6.77 2.74 -0.98
CA CYS A 26 -5.39 2.82 -1.42
C CYS A 26 -4.55 1.87 -0.56
N LEU A 27 -3.80 0.99 -1.20
CA LEU A 27 -2.83 0.13 -0.55
C LEU A 27 -1.43 0.53 -0.98
N LEU A 28 -0.63 0.97 -0.01
CA LEU A 28 0.78 1.30 -0.16
C LEU A 28 1.59 0.06 0.24
N ALA A 29 2.51 -0.38 -0.62
CA ALA A 29 3.44 -1.46 -0.26
C ALA A 29 4.78 -1.30 -0.97
N GLU A 30 5.83 -1.82 -0.36
CA GLU A 30 7.16 -1.85 -0.95
C GLU A 30 7.19 -2.71 -2.23
N GLY A 31 8.13 -2.47 -3.14
CA GLY A 31 8.19 -3.14 -4.45
C GLY A 31 8.28 -4.67 -4.44
N HIS A 32 8.61 -5.27 -3.30
CA HIS A 32 8.76 -6.73 -3.13
C HIS A 32 7.44 -7.42 -2.73
N ALA A 33 6.39 -6.64 -2.53
CA ALA A 33 5.06 -7.06 -2.17
C ALA A 33 4.40 -7.89 -3.30
N SER A 34 4.17 -9.19 -3.08
CA SER A 34 3.57 -10.09 -4.09
C SER A 34 2.14 -9.67 -4.47
N LYS A 35 1.90 -9.36 -5.74
CA LYS A 35 0.59 -8.94 -6.27
C LYS A 35 -0.56 -9.88 -5.89
N ASN A 36 -0.32 -11.19 -5.89
CA ASN A 36 -1.32 -12.22 -5.57
C ASN A 36 -1.81 -12.13 -4.11
N GLN A 37 -1.00 -11.57 -3.21
CA GLN A 37 -1.34 -11.42 -1.81
C GLN A 37 -2.39 -10.32 -1.61
N TYR A 38 -2.20 -9.19 -2.29
CA TYR A 38 -3.06 -8.01 -2.11
C TYR A 38 -4.31 -8.03 -2.99
N MET A 39 -4.31 -8.79 -4.09
CA MET A 39 -5.53 -9.01 -4.87
C MET A 39 -6.67 -9.63 -4.06
N LYS A 40 -6.36 -10.31 -2.94
CA LYS A 40 -7.36 -10.84 -1.99
C LYS A 40 -8.14 -9.74 -1.24
N LEU A 41 -7.63 -8.51 -1.26
CA LEU A 41 -8.29 -7.32 -0.68
C LEU A 41 -9.09 -6.54 -1.72
N ASN A 42 -9.25 -7.02 -2.95
CA ASN A 42 -9.97 -6.27 -3.97
C ASN A 42 -11.40 -5.88 -3.53
N PRO A 43 -11.88 -4.69 -3.93
CA PRO A 43 -11.21 -3.71 -4.80
C PRO A 43 -10.17 -2.85 -4.05
N ILE A 44 -8.96 -2.68 -4.61
CA ILE A 44 -7.93 -1.76 -4.09
C ILE A 44 -7.23 -1.01 -5.22
N VAL A 45 -6.71 0.18 -4.89
CA VAL A 45 -5.72 0.89 -5.72
C VAL A 45 -4.36 0.60 -5.13
N PHE A 46 -3.51 -0.10 -5.88
CA PHE A 46 -2.16 -0.42 -5.44
C PHE A 46 -1.19 0.70 -5.84
N GLN A 47 -0.41 1.19 -4.89
CA GLN A 47 0.67 2.13 -5.15
C GLN A 47 1.95 1.58 -4.53
N LYS A 48 2.92 1.26 -5.39
CA LYS A 48 4.27 0.90 -4.95
C LYS A 48 4.91 2.12 -4.28
N VAL A 49 5.46 1.92 -3.09
CA VAL A 49 6.28 2.91 -2.38
C VAL A 49 7.71 2.40 -2.26
N ASP A 50 8.67 3.31 -2.27
CA ASP A 50 10.05 3.02 -1.90
C ASP A 50 10.34 3.73 -0.59
N GLU A 51 10.29 2.98 0.51
CA GLU A 51 10.53 3.49 1.86
C GLU A 51 12.00 3.83 2.08
N SER A 52 12.89 3.17 1.33
CA SER A 52 14.33 3.40 1.41
C SER A 52 14.76 4.67 0.68
N MET A 53 13.89 5.22 -0.18
CA MET A 53 14.16 6.38 -1.04
C MET A 53 15.46 6.23 -1.84
N ARG A 54 15.82 4.99 -2.17
CA ARG A 54 17.09 4.67 -2.83
C ARG A 54 17.03 5.15 -4.27
N GLY A 55 18.05 5.92 -4.67
CA GLY A 55 18.15 6.50 -6.01
C GLY A 55 17.68 7.95 -6.12
N ALA A 56 17.37 8.61 -4.99
CA ALA A 56 17.20 10.05 -4.94
C ALA A 56 18.45 10.73 -4.35
N ASP A 57 18.93 11.77 -5.02
CA ASP A 57 20.10 12.55 -4.59
C ASP A 57 19.76 13.58 -3.48
N ASP A 58 18.47 13.77 -3.21
CA ASP A 58 17.93 14.75 -2.27
C ASP A 58 16.74 14.15 -1.51
N PHE A 59 16.89 14.03 -0.20
CA PHE A 59 15.88 13.49 0.70
C PHE A 59 14.56 14.26 0.65
N VAL A 60 14.61 15.60 0.61
CA VAL A 60 13.41 16.44 0.59
C VAL A 60 12.63 16.22 -0.69
N LYS A 61 13.32 16.12 -1.84
CA LYS A 61 12.67 15.80 -3.12
C LYS A 61 12.06 14.41 -3.13
N ALA A 62 12.78 13.41 -2.62
CA ALA A 62 12.28 12.04 -2.52
C ALA A 62 11.02 11.95 -1.65
N TRP A 63 11.05 12.60 -0.49
CA TRP A 63 9.92 12.67 0.43
C TRP A 63 8.72 13.37 -0.21
N GLN A 64 8.92 14.49 -0.91
CA GLN A 64 7.85 15.19 -1.63
C GLN A 64 7.24 14.32 -2.72
N GLN A 65 8.04 13.53 -3.42
CA GLN A 65 7.57 12.59 -4.44
C GLN A 65 6.72 11.47 -3.83
N LEU A 66 7.20 10.86 -2.73
CA LEU A 66 6.44 9.85 -2.00
C LEU A 66 5.10 10.41 -1.51
N ALA A 67 5.10 11.61 -0.93
CA ALA A 67 3.89 12.28 -0.47
C ALA A 67 2.87 12.52 -1.61
N LYS A 68 3.36 12.93 -2.79
CA LYS A 68 2.52 13.11 -3.99
C LYS A 68 1.91 11.80 -4.46
N GLN A 69 2.69 10.72 -4.49
CA GLN A 69 2.21 9.38 -4.87
C GLN A 69 1.14 8.86 -3.90
N THR A 70 1.37 9.00 -2.60
CA THR A 70 0.40 8.62 -1.55
C THR A 70 -0.90 9.40 -1.70
N LYS A 71 -0.81 10.73 -1.88
CA LYS A 71 -1.99 11.58 -2.09
C LYS A 71 -2.79 11.15 -3.33
N ALA A 72 -2.11 10.91 -4.45
CA ALA A 72 -2.75 10.48 -5.69
C ALA A 72 -3.48 9.14 -5.52
N CYS A 73 -2.86 8.17 -4.85
CA CYS A 73 -3.44 6.87 -4.59
C CYS A 73 -4.71 6.97 -3.73
N VAL A 74 -4.69 7.73 -2.64
CA VAL A 74 -5.86 7.96 -1.79
C VAL A 74 -6.99 8.64 -2.56
N LEU A 75 -6.69 9.66 -3.38
CA LEU A 75 -7.69 10.33 -4.20
C LEU A 75 -8.31 9.40 -5.25
N ASN A 76 -7.51 8.54 -5.88
CA ASN A 76 -8.00 7.57 -6.87
C ASN A 76 -8.82 6.42 -6.24
N ALA A 77 -8.55 6.08 -4.99
CA ALA A 77 -9.35 5.11 -4.25
C ALA A 77 -10.74 5.64 -3.87
N ARG A 78 -10.90 6.97 -3.78
CA ARG A 78 -12.19 7.63 -3.49
C ARG A 78 -13.07 7.88 -4.72
N LYS A 79 -12.51 7.77 -5.92
CA LYS A 79 -13.25 7.84 -7.20
C LYS A 79 -13.87 6.50 -7.52
#